data_AF-A0A315Y018-F1
#
_entry.id   AF-A0A315Y018-F1
#
_cell.length_a   1.000
_cell.length_b   1.000
_cell.length_c   1.000
_cell.angle_alpha   90.00
_cell.angle_beta   90.00
_cell.angle_gamma   90.00
#
_symmetry.space_group_name_H-M   'P 1'
#
loop_
_entity.id
_entity.type
_entity.pdbx_description
1 polymer ?
#
loop_
_entity_poly.entity_id
_entity_poly.type
_entity_poly.pdbx_seq_one_letter_code
_entity_poly.pdbx_strand_id
1 'polypeptide(L)'
;MNIRKALAAVLAAAFICGAAASCSSKDKKAPDKAASAEPTTAPVPGVNFDEAVGVQSGDAYLAVVDTNWDKQYLGGTDEKNQLCYKAGVVHIDGNGDYKVSVTANSTAFQYLASGDPNGDYKVNGIGFAAVIIHDAESVLPNAIITVKNVKVDGRDVELKKKNYTNTEAEAVRTNIFNEWVSDEFLPADARTAEGGLYVNFDTNSPSEINDGSYSAQIVDPAEFKDWTDIEVDFSISGL
;
A
#
# COMPACT_ATOMS: atom_id res chain seq x y z
N MET A 1 14.91 21.63 -16.15
CA MET A 1 14.50 20.71 -17.23
C MET A 1 12.98 20.53 -17.12
N ASN A 2 12.22 20.54 -18.22
CA ASN A 2 10.78 20.77 -18.14
C ASN A 2 10.00 19.50 -17.76
N ILE A 3 9.57 19.42 -16.49
CA ILE A 3 8.69 18.37 -15.97
C ILE A 3 7.27 18.64 -16.48
N ARG A 4 6.89 18.00 -17.59
CA ARG A 4 5.53 17.91 -18.13
C ARG A 4 5.39 16.65 -18.99
N LYS A 5 5.29 15.48 -18.35
CA LYS A 5 4.87 14.17 -18.94
C LYS A 5 4.92 13.06 -17.87
N ALA A 6 3.79 12.81 -17.22
CA ALA A 6 3.57 11.64 -16.35
C ALA A 6 2.04 11.39 -16.25
N LEU A 7 1.44 10.81 -17.29
CA LEU A 7 0.00 10.48 -17.32
C LEU A 7 -0.30 9.44 -18.42
N ALA A 8 -0.12 8.16 -18.06
CA ALA A 8 -0.54 6.95 -18.77
C ALA A 8 -0.29 5.76 -17.82
N ALA A 9 -1.17 4.77 -17.64
CA ALA A 9 -2.58 4.64 -18.06
C ALA A 9 -3.32 3.80 -16.96
N VAL A 10 -4.23 2.83 -17.12
CA VAL A 10 -4.80 1.99 -18.20
C VAL A 10 -6.25 1.65 -17.80
N LEU A 11 -7.22 1.61 -18.74
CA LEU A 11 -8.38 0.66 -18.70
C LEU A 11 -9.38 0.80 -19.86
N ALA A 12 -9.71 -0.34 -20.50
CA ALA A 12 -10.96 -0.69 -21.21
C ALA A 12 -10.80 -2.14 -21.78
N ALA A 13 -11.81 -2.97 -22.03
CA ALA A 13 -13.27 -2.78 -21.99
C ALA A 13 -14.01 -4.07 -21.58
N ALA A 14 -15.25 -3.95 -21.14
CA ALA A 14 -16.21 -5.07 -21.14
C ALA A 14 -16.77 -5.32 -22.55
N PHE A 15 -17.13 -6.56 -22.87
CA PHE A 15 -17.87 -6.91 -24.09
C PHE A 15 -19.11 -7.74 -23.78
N ILE A 16 -20.21 -7.42 -24.46
CA ILE A 16 -21.56 -7.98 -24.25
C ILE A 16 -22.03 -8.70 -25.52
N CYS A 17 -22.70 -9.85 -25.31
CA CYS A 17 -23.52 -10.61 -26.27
C CYS A 17 -22.84 -11.31 -27.47
N GLY A 18 -23.48 -12.41 -27.91
CA GLY A 18 -23.40 -12.91 -29.29
C GLY A 18 -23.00 -14.37 -29.45
N ALA A 19 -23.97 -15.30 -29.44
CA ALA A 19 -23.72 -16.71 -29.76
C ALA A 19 -24.09 -17.05 -31.21
N ALA A 20 -23.21 -17.75 -31.92
CA ALA A 20 -23.53 -18.49 -33.14
C ALA A 20 -22.52 -19.65 -33.31
N ALA A 21 -22.98 -20.81 -33.78
CA ALA A 21 -22.15 -22.00 -33.95
C ALA A 21 -22.13 -22.48 -35.42
N SER A 22 -20.95 -22.85 -35.92
CA SER A 22 -20.78 -23.70 -37.10
C SER A 22 -19.38 -24.30 -37.11
N CYS A 23 -19.22 -25.48 -37.72
CA CYS A 23 -17.99 -26.27 -37.68
C CYS A 23 -17.41 -26.50 -39.08
N SER A 24 -16.08 -26.40 -39.25
CA SER A 24 -15.24 -27.53 -39.71
C SER A 24 -13.80 -27.15 -40.11
N SER A 25 -12.91 -28.15 -39.99
CA SER A 25 -11.65 -28.36 -40.75
C SER A 25 -10.56 -27.27 -40.78
N LYS A 26 -9.50 -27.56 -40.01
CA LYS A 26 -8.06 -27.39 -40.33
C LYS A 26 -7.69 -26.41 -41.47
N ASP A 27 -6.97 -25.35 -41.12
CA ASP A 27 -5.53 -25.33 -41.42
C ASP A 27 -4.74 -24.47 -40.41
N LYS A 28 -3.47 -24.79 -40.16
CA LYS A 28 -2.63 -24.05 -39.20
C LYS A 28 -1.70 -23.07 -39.91
N LYS A 29 -2.07 -21.80 -39.91
CA LYS A 29 -1.12 -20.69 -40.07
C LYS A 29 -1.38 -19.67 -38.97
N ALA A 30 -0.41 -19.46 -38.08
CA ALA A 30 -0.52 -18.44 -37.04
C ALA A 30 -0.57 -17.04 -37.71
N PRO A 31 -1.49 -16.15 -37.31
CA PRO A 31 -1.43 -14.75 -37.72
C PRO A 31 -0.15 -14.11 -37.18
N ASP A 32 0.41 -13.17 -37.93
CA ASP A 32 1.57 -12.40 -37.50
C ASP A 32 1.27 -11.64 -36.19
N LYS A 33 2.30 -11.48 -35.36
CA LYS A 33 2.21 -10.86 -34.03
C LYS A 33 1.74 -9.41 -34.17
N ALA A 34 0.44 -9.18 -33.99
CA ALA A 34 -0.15 -7.85 -33.99
C ALA A 34 0.61 -6.96 -33.00
N ALA A 35 1.05 -5.79 -33.47
CA ALA A 35 1.69 -4.81 -32.60
C ALA A 35 0.66 -4.39 -31.54
N SER A 36 0.97 -4.63 -30.27
CA SER A 36 0.10 -4.21 -29.18
C SER A 36 0.06 -2.69 -29.16
N ALA A 37 -1.07 -2.11 -29.53
CA ALA A 37 -1.30 -0.69 -29.31
C ALA A 37 -1.34 -0.46 -27.79
N GLU A 38 -0.48 0.43 -27.30
CA GLU A 38 -0.39 0.74 -25.87
C GLU A 38 -1.70 1.40 -25.41
N PRO A 39 -2.29 0.98 -24.28
CA PRO A 39 -3.48 1.63 -23.76
C PRO A 39 -3.10 3.03 -23.28
N THR A 40 -3.69 4.06 -23.87
CA THR A 40 -3.53 5.44 -23.42
C THR A 40 -4.87 5.93 -22.90
N THR A 41 -4.89 6.43 -21.66
CA THR A 41 -6.06 7.12 -21.10
C THR A 41 -6.28 8.41 -21.88
N ALA A 42 -7.37 8.49 -22.64
CA ALA A 42 -7.73 9.69 -23.37
C ALA A 42 -7.95 10.86 -22.39
N PRO A 43 -7.37 12.05 -22.63
CA PRO A 43 -7.57 13.19 -21.73
C PRO A 43 -9.05 13.57 -21.63
N VAL A 44 -9.63 13.50 -20.43
CA VAL A 44 -11.02 13.93 -20.18
C VAL A 44 -11.07 15.46 -20.21
N PRO A 45 -11.80 16.09 -21.16
CA PRO A 45 -11.73 17.55 -21.33
C PRO A 45 -12.21 18.32 -20.09
N GLY A 46 -11.35 19.21 -19.58
CA GLY A 46 -11.64 20.04 -18.41
C GLY A 46 -11.30 19.41 -17.06
N VAL A 47 -10.85 18.15 -17.03
CA VAL A 47 -10.42 17.47 -15.80
C VAL A 47 -8.91 17.62 -15.62
N ASN A 48 -8.48 18.04 -14.44
CA ASN A 48 -7.08 17.98 -14.04
C ASN A 48 -6.90 16.81 -13.07
N PHE A 49 -6.28 15.73 -13.53
CA PHE A 49 -5.91 14.63 -12.66
C PHE A 49 -4.75 15.02 -11.72
N ASP A 50 -4.78 14.49 -10.51
CA ASP A 50 -3.70 14.66 -9.53
C ASP A 50 -2.43 13.93 -9.98
N GLU A 51 -1.27 14.29 -9.42
CA GLU A 51 -0.01 13.59 -9.70
C GLU A 51 0.10 12.29 -8.88
N ALA A 52 0.63 11.24 -9.51
CA ALA A 52 0.91 9.95 -8.89
C ALA A 52 2.21 10.03 -8.08
N VAL A 53 2.18 9.58 -6.83
CA VAL A 53 3.34 9.61 -5.93
C VAL A 53 3.99 8.23 -5.86
N GLY A 54 5.18 8.10 -6.46
CA GLY A 54 6.03 6.92 -6.32
C GLY A 54 7.11 7.14 -5.27
N VAL A 55 7.49 6.08 -4.56
CA VAL A 55 8.50 6.15 -3.48
C VAL A 55 9.93 6.10 -4.02
N GLN A 56 10.85 6.70 -3.26
CA GLN A 56 12.29 6.65 -3.51
C GLN A 56 13.02 5.93 -2.37
N SER A 57 14.29 5.57 -2.61
CA SER A 57 15.17 4.96 -1.60
C SER A 57 15.24 5.84 -0.34
N GLY A 58 14.86 5.30 0.83
CA GLY A 58 14.78 6.06 2.10
C GLY A 58 13.44 6.74 2.40
N ASP A 59 12.46 6.65 1.49
CA ASP A 59 11.12 7.21 1.74
C ASP A 59 10.25 6.25 2.57
N ALA A 60 9.61 6.81 3.59
CA ALA A 60 8.51 6.18 4.31
C ALA A 60 7.18 6.44 3.61
N TYR A 61 6.35 5.40 3.50
CA TYR A 61 5.02 5.46 2.90
C TYR A 61 4.02 4.55 3.63
N LEU A 62 2.74 4.83 3.44
CA LEU A 62 1.62 4.01 3.93
C LEU A 62 1.21 3.01 2.85
N ALA A 63 1.63 1.76 2.98
CA ALA A 63 1.19 0.67 2.12
C ALA A 63 -0.19 0.17 2.58
N VAL A 64 -1.17 0.10 1.68
CA VAL A 64 -2.55 -0.33 1.98
C VAL A 64 -3.12 -1.17 0.83
N VAL A 65 -3.89 -2.19 1.19
CA VAL A 65 -4.75 -2.98 0.29
C VAL A 65 -6.12 -3.16 0.94
N ASP A 66 -7.20 -2.93 0.18
CA ASP A 66 -8.58 -3.16 0.62
C ASP A 66 -8.88 -4.66 0.87
N THR A 67 -10.02 -4.98 1.49
CA THR A 67 -10.36 -6.38 1.82
C THR A 67 -10.57 -7.26 0.58
N ASN A 68 -10.80 -6.68 -0.60
CA ASN A 68 -11.03 -7.44 -1.84
C ASN A 68 -9.74 -7.67 -2.66
N TRP A 69 -8.59 -7.14 -2.24
CA TRP A 69 -7.32 -7.17 -3.00
C TRP A 69 -7.41 -6.48 -4.37
N ASP A 70 -8.16 -5.38 -4.41
CA ASP A 70 -8.76 -4.79 -5.60
C ASP A 70 -8.49 -3.27 -5.70
N LYS A 71 -8.22 -2.59 -4.57
CA LYS A 71 -7.77 -1.19 -4.45
C LYS A 71 -6.54 -1.12 -3.54
N GLN A 72 -5.42 -0.59 -4.03
CA GLN A 72 -4.17 -0.59 -3.25
C GLN A 72 -3.21 0.58 -3.56
N TYR A 73 -2.27 0.78 -2.65
CA TYR A 73 -0.99 1.47 -2.87
C TYR A 73 0.10 0.71 -2.13
N LEU A 74 1.15 0.31 -2.86
CA LEU A 74 2.33 -0.40 -2.36
C LEU A 74 3.63 0.36 -2.72
N GLY A 75 3.55 1.69 -2.85
CA GLY A 75 4.68 2.57 -3.20
C GLY A 75 4.88 2.81 -4.70
N GLY A 76 4.27 2.01 -5.57
CA GLY A 76 4.37 2.15 -7.02
C GLY A 76 3.39 3.16 -7.63
N THR A 77 3.53 3.45 -8.93
CA THR A 77 2.62 4.31 -9.72
C THR A 77 2.07 3.59 -10.96
N ASP A 78 2.00 2.25 -10.92
CA ASP A 78 1.42 1.44 -12.00
C ASP A 78 -0.11 1.29 -11.87
N GLU A 79 -0.73 0.61 -12.83
CA GLU A 79 -2.18 0.34 -12.89
C GLU A 79 -2.75 -0.40 -11.67
N LYS A 80 -1.91 -1.07 -10.87
CA LYS A 80 -2.33 -1.75 -9.63
C LYS A 80 -2.37 -0.77 -8.46
N ASN A 81 -1.53 0.27 -8.47
CA ASN A 81 -1.37 1.21 -7.38
C ASN A 81 -2.36 2.38 -7.48
N GLN A 82 -3.67 2.12 -7.56
CA GLN A 82 -4.65 3.19 -7.88
C GLN A 82 -4.72 4.27 -6.79
N LEU A 83 -4.29 3.98 -5.55
CA LEU A 83 -4.25 4.93 -4.43
C LEU A 83 -2.94 5.76 -4.35
N CYS A 84 -2.04 5.68 -5.34
CA CYS A 84 -0.81 6.48 -5.37
C CYS A 84 -1.03 8.00 -5.55
N TYR A 85 -2.19 8.40 -6.05
CA TYR A 85 -2.50 9.79 -6.36
C TYR A 85 -2.80 10.59 -5.08
N LYS A 86 -2.02 11.65 -4.81
CA LYS A 86 -1.96 12.36 -3.53
C LYS A 86 -1.53 11.51 -2.30
N ALA A 87 -0.85 10.37 -2.48
CA ALA A 87 -0.32 9.62 -1.33
C ALA A 87 0.71 10.45 -0.54
N GLY A 88 0.59 10.45 0.79
CA GLY A 88 1.51 11.12 1.70
C GLY A 88 2.74 10.26 1.94
N VAL A 89 3.84 10.63 1.29
CA VAL A 89 5.17 9.99 1.38
C VAL A 89 6.15 11.00 2.00
N VAL A 90 7.09 10.52 2.82
CA VAL A 90 8.06 11.39 3.52
C VAL A 90 9.45 10.75 3.58
N HIS A 91 10.49 11.51 3.24
CA HIS A 91 11.87 11.06 3.35
C HIS A 91 12.33 10.98 4.81
N ILE A 92 13.09 9.95 5.17
CA ILE A 92 13.56 9.74 6.55
C ILE A 92 15.03 10.18 6.68
N ASP A 93 15.24 11.46 7.02
CA ASP A 93 16.57 12.03 7.29
C ASP A 93 17.17 11.62 8.66
N GLY A 94 16.43 10.94 9.54
CA GLY A 94 16.93 10.51 10.85
C GLY A 94 15.86 10.11 11.86
N ASN A 95 16.22 10.11 13.15
CA ASN A 95 15.28 9.89 14.25
C ASN A 95 14.36 11.11 14.44
N GLY A 96 13.05 10.88 14.58
CA GLY A 96 12.07 11.95 14.67
C GLY A 96 10.62 11.48 14.51
N ASP A 97 9.72 12.46 14.41
CA ASP A 97 8.28 12.26 14.24
C ASP A 97 7.86 12.54 12.80
N TYR A 98 7.07 11.65 12.22
CA TYR A 98 6.75 11.61 10.79
C TYR A 98 5.27 11.24 10.56
N LYS A 99 4.76 11.54 9.36
CA LYS A 99 3.39 11.24 8.92
C LYS A 99 3.40 10.68 7.50
N VAL A 100 2.57 9.66 7.26
CA VAL A 100 2.24 9.13 5.92
C VAL A 100 0.74 9.00 5.74
N SER A 101 0.24 8.97 4.51
CA SER A 101 -1.20 8.85 4.23
C SER A 101 -1.52 8.24 2.86
N VAL A 102 -2.76 7.77 2.70
CA VAL A 102 -3.38 7.43 1.40
C VAL A 102 -4.78 8.04 1.31
N THR A 103 -5.24 8.34 0.09
CA THR A 103 -6.54 8.98 -0.12
C THR A 103 -7.24 8.54 -1.39
N ALA A 104 -8.54 8.28 -1.26
CA ALA A 104 -9.50 8.12 -2.34
C ALA A 104 -10.06 9.48 -2.83
N ASN A 105 -9.79 10.60 -2.15
CA ASN A 105 -10.20 11.96 -2.57
C ASN A 105 -9.31 12.55 -3.70
N SER A 106 -8.59 11.71 -4.44
CA SER A 106 -7.91 12.11 -5.67
C SER A 106 -8.83 11.95 -6.89
N THR A 107 -8.84 12.97 -7.75
CA THR A 107 -9.62 13.01 -9.00
C THR A 107 -9.23 11.87 -9.94
N ALA A 108 -7.99 11.41 -9.85
CA ALA A 108 -7.49 10.24 -10.55
C ALA A 108 -8.03 8.92 -9.97
N PHE A 109 -7.98 8.72 -8.65
CA PHE A 109 -8.57 7.52 -8.03
C PHE A 109 -10.07 7.43 -8.29
N GLN A 110 -10.83 8.52 -8.09
CA GLN A 110 -12.28 8.53 -8.31
C GLN A 110 -12.65 8.13 -9.74
N TYR A 111 -11.92 8.65 -10.73
CA TYR A 111 -12.11 8.27 -12.13
C TYR A 111 -11.74 6.80 -12.41
N LEU A 112 -10.66 6.28 -11.82
CA LEU A 112 -10.26 4.87 -11.96
C LEU A 112 -11.22 3.90 -11.26
N ALA A 113 -11.81 4.30 -10.13
CA ALA A 113 -12.69 3.47 -9.32
C ALA A 113 -14.17 3.49 -9.77
N SER A 114 -14.64 4.61 -10.33
CA SER A 114 -16.07 4.83 -10.65
C SER A 114 -16.36 5.26 -12.10
N GLY A 115 -15.37 5.79 -12.82
CA GLY A 115 -15.55 6.47 -14.10
C GLY A 115 -15.97 7.95 -13.99
N ASP A 116 -16.26 8.48 -12.79
CA ASP A 116 -16.49 9.91 -12.55
C ASP A 116 -15.29 10.55 -11.82
N PRO A 117 -14.65 11.58 -12.39
CA PRO A 117 -13.56 12.32 -11.71
C PRO A 117 -14.01 13.11 -10.47
N ASN A 118 -15.32 13.24 -10.23
CA ASN A 118 -15.93 13.89 -9.05
C ASN A 118 -16.75 12.88 -8.21
N GLY A 119 -16.50 11.57 -8.38
CA GLY A 119 -17.19 10.52 -7.64
C GLY A 119 -16.96 10.57 -6.12
N ASP A 120 -17.80 9.83 -5.39
CA ASP A 120 -17.78 9.68 -3.94
C ASP A 120 -17.40 8.25 -3.51
N TYR A 121 -16.64 7.52 -4.35
CA TYR A 121 -16.23 6.14 -4.09
C TYR A 121 -15.41 6.04 -2.80
N LYS A 122 -15.84 5.17 -1.90
CA LYS A 122 -15.10 4.76 -0.71
C LYS A 122 -14.49 3.38 -0.89
N VAL A 123 -13.27 3.21 -0.38
CA VAL A 123 -12.59 1.91 -0.33
C VAL A 123 -13.20 1.08 0.82
N ASN A 124 -13.38 -0.22 0.59
CA ASN A 124 -14.10 -1.10 1.50
C ASN A 124 -13.14 -2.02 2.26
N GLY A 125 -13.05 -1.83 3.57
CA GLY A 125 -12.18 -2.59 4.46
C GLY A 125 -10.68 -2.40 4.21
N ILE A 126 -9.90 -3.24 4.88
CA ILE A 126 -8.47 -3.47 4.64
C ILE A 126 -8.19 -4.98 4.74
N GLY A 127 -7.35 -5.50 3.85
CA GLY A 127 -6.69 -6.81 4.01
C GLY A 127 -5.25 -6.66 4.53
N PHE A 128 -4.61 -5.54 4.17
CA PHE A 128 -3.25 -5.18 4.58
C PHE A 128 -3.11 -3.67 4.75
N ALA A 129 -2.41 -3.25 5.81
CA ALA A 129 -2.00 -1.86 6.05
C ALA A 129 -0.67 -1.85 6.82
N ALA A 130 0.32 -1.07 6.36
CA ALA A 130 1.64 -1.00 6.98
C ALA A 130 2.36 0.33 6.69
N VAL A 131 3.21 0.80 7.59
CA VAL A 131 4.23 1.81 7.26
C VAL A 131 5.48 1.08 6.79
N ILE A 132 5.98 1.41 5.60
CA ILE A 132 7.17 0.83 4.99
C ILE A 132 8.15 1.95 4.67
N ILE A 133 9.45 1.73 4.92
CA ILE A 133 10.55 2.58 4.45
C ILE A 133 11.29 1.82 3.34
N HIS A 134 11.31 2.37 2.14
CA HIS A 134 11.89 1.73 0.95
C HIS A 134 13.42 1.66 1.03
N ASP A 135 14.01 0.53 0.62
CA ASP A 135 15.46 0.21 0.64
C ASP A 135 16.16 0.39 2.00
N ALA A 136 15.41 0.50 3.10
CA ALA A 136 15.92 0.99 4.36
C ALA A 136 17.02 0.13 4.99
N GLU A 137 17.18 -1.15 4.63
CA GLU A 137 18.36 -1.92 5.08
C GLU A 137 19.68 -1.38 4.51
N SER A 138 19.65 -0.75 3.33
CA SER A 138 20.82 -0.16 2.68
C SER A 138 21.09 1.28 3.11
N VAL A 139 20.03 2.08 3.31
CA VAL A 139 20.16 3.53 3.56
C VAL A 139 19.90 3.96 5.01
N LEU A 140 19.12 3.19 5.78
CA LEU A 140 18.66 3.52 7.14
C LEU A 140 18.77 2.28 8.07
N PRO A 141 19.97 1.66 8.16
CA PRO A 141 20.15 0.42 8.91
C PRO A 141 19.81 0.61 10.39
N ASN A 142 19.16 -0.40 10.98
CA ASN A 142 18.63 -0.39 12.36
C ASN A 142 17.43 0.53 12.63
N ALA A 143 16.83 1.15 11.60
CA ALA A 143 15.57 1.89 11.77
C ALA A 143 14.50 1.07 12.51
N ILE A 144 13.90 1.67 13.52
CA ILE A 144 12.75 1.19 14.28
C ILE A 144 11.60 2.18 14.06
N ILE A 145 10.48 1.66 13.55
CA ILE A 145 9.23 2.40 13.38
C ILE A 145 8.33 2.14 14.59
N THR A 146 7.80 3.21 15.19
CA THR A 146 6.77 3.14 16.24
C THR A 146 5.54 3.91 15.79
N VAL A 147 4.40 3.22 15.65
CA VAL A 147 3.12 3.84 15.30
C VAL A 147 2.59 4.58 16.54
N LYS A 148 2.24 5.86 16.40
CA LYS A 148 1.69 6.68 17.49
C LYS A 148 0.19 6.85 17.37
N ASN A 149 -0.31 7.00 16.15
CA ASN A 149 -1.73 7.18 15.88
C ASN A 149 -2.07 6.69 14.46
N VAL A 150 -3.29 6.21 14.28
CA VAL A 150 -3.87 5.87 12.98
C VAL A 150 -5.22 6.57 12.89
N LYS A 151 -5.51 7.24 11.77
CA LYS A 151 -6.79 7.91 11.54
C LYS A 151 -7.47 7.40 10.29
N VAL A 152 -8.79 7.31 10.34
CA VAL A 152 -9.67 6.97 9.21
C VAL A 152 -10.71 8.08 9.06
N ASP A 153 -10.80 8.70 7.89
CA ASP A 153 -11.65 9.87 7.61
C ASP A 153 -11.51 10.98 8.68
N GLY A 154 -10.27 11.21 9.15
CA GLY A 154 -9.91 12.21 10.15
C GLY A 154 -10.19 11.83 11.62
N ARG A 155 -10.76 10.66 11.89
CA ARG A 155 -11.09 10.13 13.22
C ARG A 155 -9.99 9.16 13.70
N ASP A 156 -9.52 9.34 14.94
CA ASP A 156 -8.53 8.45 15.56
C ASP A 156 -9.07 7.02 15.76
N VAL A 157 -8.22 6.03 15.52
CA VAL A 157 -8.49 4.59 15.69
C VAL A 157 -7.70 4.04 16.88
N GLU A 158 -8.35 3.25 17.73
CA GLU A 158 -7.75 2.70 18.94
C GLU A 158 -6.70 1.62 18.61
N LEU A 159 -5.45 1.84 19.03
CA LEU A 159 -4.38 0.85 18.94
C LEU A 159 -4.57 -0.22 20.03
N LYS A 160 -5.05 -1.41 19.64
CA LYS A 160 -5.35 -2.56 20.51
C LYS A 160 -4.10 -3.25 21.05
N LYS A 161 -2.98 -3.16 20.33
CA LYS A 161 -1.67 -3.76 20.65
C LYS A 161 -0.53 -2.86 20.17
N LYS A 162 0.69 -3.15 20.64
CA LYS A 162 1.91 -2.48 20.19
C LYS A 162 2.28 -2.95 18.77
N ASN A 163 2.84 -2.05 17.96
CA ASN A 163 3.45 -2.40 16.68
C ASN A 163 4.89 -2.91 16.89
N TYR A 164 5.39 -3.70 15.95
CA TYR A 164 6.80 -4.11 15.89
C TYR A 164 7.38 -3.80 14.50
N THR A 165 8.69 -3.59 14.41
CA THR A 165 9.40 -3.41 13.15
C THR A 165 9.98 -4.73 12.66
N ASN A 166 9.93 -5.02 11.35
CA ASN A 166 10.63 -6.13 10.72
C ASN A 166 11.23 -5.71 9.37
N THR A 167 12.22 -6.45 8.89
CA THR A 167 12.75 -6.41 7.52
C THR A 167 11.86 -7.26 6.62
N GLU A 168 11.50 -6.77 5.44
CA GLU A 168 11.07 -7.64 4.34
C GLU A 168 11.47 -7.05 2.98
N ALA A 169 12.11 -7.85 2.14
CA ALA A 169 12.57 -7.48 0.79
C ALA A 169 13.36 -6.15 0.74
N GLU A 170 14.46 -6.06 1.51
CA GLU A 170 15.37 -4.91 1.63
C GLU A 170 14.74 -3.62 2.22
N ALA A 171 13.43 -3.62 2.46
CA ALA A 171 12.69 -2.56 3.13
C ALA A 171 12.48 -2.87 4.63
N VAL A 172 12.28 -1.80 5.42
CA VAL A 172 11.92 -1.89 6.85
C VAL A 172 10.44 -1.53 7.00
N ARG A 173 9.67 -2.38 7.70
CA ARG A 173 8.21 -2.28 7.81
C ARG A 173 7.75 -2.35 9.25
N THR A 174 6.61 -1.71 9.54
CA THR A 174 5.73 -2.12 10.64
C THR A 174 4.29 -2.30 10.15
N ASN A 175 3.68 -3.42 10.54
CA ASN A 175 2.28 -3.73 10.19
C ASN A 175 1.32 -2.95 11.10
N ILE A 176 0.26 -2.39 10.52
CA ILE A 176 -0.91 -1.87 11.22
C ILE A 176 -2.01 -2.95 11.21
N PHE A 177 -2.23 -3.56 10.04
CA PHE A 177 -3.07 -4.74 9.88
C PHE A 177 -2.48 -5.66 8.82
N ASN A 178 -2.50 -6.97 9.08
CA ASN A 178 -2.07 -7.99 8.13
C ASN A 178 -2.87 -9.27 8.41
N GLU A 179 -3.81 -9.60 7.52
CA GLU A 179 -4.75 -10.72 7.72
C GLU A 179 -4.08 -12.11 7.81
N TRP A 180 -2.81 -12.24 7.38
CA TRP A 180 -2.09 -13.51 7.36
C TRP A 180 -1.13 -13.72 8.56
N VAL A 181 -0.82 -12.66 9.31
CA VAL A 181 0.12 -12.72 10.45
C VAL A 181 -0.65 -12.60 11.76
N SER A 182 -0.74 -13.71 12.51
CA SER A 182 -1.27 -13.71 13.88
C SER A 182 -0.15 -13.48 14.90
N ASP A 183 -0.56 -13.12 16.13
CA ASP A 183 0.33 -12.87 17.26
C ASP A 183 1.21 -14.07 17.66
N GLU A 184 0.84 -15.28 17.25
CA GLU A 184 1.59 -16.52 17.50
C GLU A 184 2.77 -16.71 16.53
N PHE A 185 2.76 -16.01 15.38
CA PHE A 185 3.69 -16.20 14.27
C PHE A 185 4.33 -14.89 13.79
N LEU A 186 4.77 -14.05 14.73
CA LEU A 186 5.52 -12.84 14.41
C LEU A 186 6.88 -13.19 13.75
N PRO A 187 7.41 -12.34 12.84
CA PRO A 187 8.70 -12.56 12.19
C PRO A 187 9.85 -12.74 13.19
N ALA A 188 10.80 -13.61 12.83
CA ALA A 188 11.97 -13.92 13.66
C ALA A 188 12.86 -12.70 13.97
N ASP A 189 12.86 -11.68 13.10
CA ASP A 189 13.61 -10.43 13.23
C ASP A 189 12.79 -9.26 13.78
N ALA A 190 11.55 -9.54 14.23
CA ALA A 190 10.66 -8.55 14.81
C ALA A 190 11.34 -7.84 16.00
N ARG A 191 11.37 -6.51 15.96
CA ARG A 191 12.18 -5.66 16.83
C ARG A 191 11.50 -4.33 17.17
N THR A 192 11.99 -3.72 18.23
CA THR A 192 11.48 -2.49 18.84
C THR A 192 12.66 -1.66 19.37
N ALA A 193 12.39 -0.47 19.90
CA ALA A 193 13.41 0.34 20.59
C ALA A 193 13.89 -0.30 21.91
N GLU A 194 13.16 -1.28 22.44
CA GLU A 194 13.51 -2.04 23.66
C GLU A 194 14.37 -3.28 23.34
N GLY A 195 14.38 -3.73 22.07
CA GLY A 195 15.14 -4.89 21.61
C GLY A 195 14.41 -5.74 20.56
N GLY A 196 15.00 -6.88 20.21
CA GLY A 196 14.36 -7.92 19.37
C GLY A 196 13.37 -8.77 20.18
N LEU A 197 12.22 -9.09 19.62
CA LEU A 197 11.19 -9.91 20.26
C LEU A 197 11.61 -11.38 20.40
N TYR A 198 12.55 -11.86 19.59
CA TYR A 198 13.08 -13.22 19.63
C TYR A 198 14.60 -13.23 19.84
N VAL A 199 15.07 -14.20 20.62
CA VAL A 199 16.50 -14.40 20.89
C VAL A 199 17.15 -15.07 19.68
N ASN A 200 18.22 -14.46 19.15
CA ASN A 200 19.02 -14.99 18.03
C ASN A 200 18.20 -15.37 16.78
N PHE A 201 17.09 -14.69 16.51
CA PHE A 201 16.18 -14.97 15.38
C PHE A 201 15.52 -16.38 15.44
N ASP A 202 15.33 -16.95 16.63
CA ASP A 202 14.56 -18.19 16.82
C ASP A 202 13.15 -17.89 17.37
N THR A 203 12.11 -18.17 16.57
CA THR A 203 10.70 -17.97 16.97
C THR A 203 10.25 -18.87 18.11
N ASN A 204 11.00 -19.94 18.43
CA ASN A 204 10.77 -20.80 19.59
C ASN A 204 11.39 -20.22 20.89
N SER A 205 12.20 -19.17 20.78
CA SER A 205 12.92 -18.51 21.88
C SER A 205 12.50 -17.04 22.04
N PRO A 206 11.27 -16.75 22.51
CA PRO A 206 10.84 -15.39 22.79
C PRO A 206 11.72 -14.72 23.87
N SER A 207 11.96 -13.43 23.68
CA SER A 207 12.67 -12.57 24.63
C SER A 207 11.78 -12.15 25.82
N GLU A 208 12.38 -11.57 26.86
CA GLU A 208 11.64 -11.01 28.01
C GLU A 208 10.68 -9.87 27.63
N ILE A 209 10.91 -9.18 26.50
CA ILE A 209 9.99 -8.12 26.01
C ILE A 209 8.85 -8.68 25.15
N ASN A 210 8.89 -9.94 24.72
CA ASN A 210 7.80 -10.56 23.95
C ASN A 210 6.72 -11.12 24.87
N ASP A 211 6.05 -10.20 25.56
CA ASP A 211 4.97 -10.42 26.54
C ASP A 211 3.59 -10.69 25.89
N GLY A 212 3.53 -10.83 24.57
CA GLY A 212 2.28 -10.93 23.80
C GLY A 212 1.54 -9.61 23.59
N SER A 213 2.08 -8.46 24.01
CA SER A 213 1.49 -7.13 23.75
C SER A 213 1.73 -6.62 22.32
N TYR A 214 2.57 -7.28 21.53
CA TYR A 214 2.88 -6.96 20.14
C TYR A 214 1.96 -7.69 19.16
N SER A 215 1.72 -7.10 17.99
CA SER A 215 0.89 -7.69 16.93
C SER A 215 1.19 -7.13 15.54
N ALA A 216 0.77 -7.85 14.51
CA ALA A 216 0.65 -7.35 13.14
C ALA A 216 -0.75 -6.77 12.83
N GLN A 217 -1.69 -6.89 13.78
CA GLN A 217 -3.08 -6.47 13.72
C GLN A 217 -3.36 -5.54 14.92
N ILE A 218 -2.74 -4.35 14.89
CA ILE A 218 -2.78 -3.40 16.02
C ILE A 218 -4.08 -2.60 16.07
N VAL A 219 -4.95 -2.70 15.06
CA VAL A 219 -6.26 -2.03 14.95
C VAL A 219 -7.36 -3.04 14.67
N ASP A 220 -8.60 -2.68 15.00
CA ASP A 220 -9.79 -3.44 14.56
C ASP A 220 -10.09 -3.10 13.08
N PRO A 221 -10.09 -4.07 12.14
CA PRO A 221 -10.37 -3.81 10.73
C PRO A 221 -11.80 -3.33 10.48
N ALA A 222 -12.75 -3.53 11.42
CA ALA A 222 -14.10 -2.98 11.31
C ALA A 222 -14.12 -1.44 11.31
N GLU A 223 -13.10 -0.79 11.88
CA GLU A 223 -12.94 0.67 11.87
C GLU A 223 -12.66 1.25 10.47
N PHE A 224 -12.26 0.38 9.54
CA PHE A 224 -11.96 0.68 8.13
C PHE A 224 -13.06 0.20 7.19
N LYS A 225 -14.29 -0.06 7.68
CA LYS A 225 -15.35 -0.66 6.85
C LYS A 225 -15.57 0.04 5.51
N ASP A 226 -15.73 1.37 5.52
CA ASP A 226 -15.91 2.19 4.32
C ASP A 226 -15.15 3.51 4.51
N TRP A 227 -13.99 3.67 3.86
CA TRP A 227 -13.05 4.79 4.10
C TRP A 227 -12.69 5.59 2.85
N THR A 228 -12.16 6.79 3.07
CA THR A 228 -11.77 7.76 2.05
C THR A 228 -10.34 8.25 2.27
N ASP A 229 -9.96 8.54 3.51
CA ASP A 229 -8.60 8.96 3.88
C ASP A 229 -8.07 8.10 5.04
N ILE A 230 -6.81 7.68 4.95
CA ILE A 230 -6.07 7.09 6.08
C ILE A 230 -4.80 7.92 6.33
N GLU A 231 -4.60 8.37 7.56
CA GLU A 231 -3.34 8.97 8.03
C GLU A 231 -2.69 8.08 9.09
N VAL A 232 -1.35 8.06 9.13
CA VAL A 232 -0.59 7.42 10.21
C VAL A 232 0.48 8.37 10.70
N ASP A 233 0.44 8.67 12.00
CA ASP A 233 1.49 9.40 12.71
C ASP A 233 2.42 8.38 13.39
N PHE A 234 3.72 8.49 13.15
CA PHE A 234 4.73 7.54 13.64
C PHE A 234 6.02 8.25 14.06
N SER A 235 6.94 7.52 14.68
CA SER A 235 8.32 7.97 14.88
C SER A 235 9.34 6.95 14.42
N ILE A 236 10.50 7.45 13.99
CA ILE A 236 11.70 6.67 13.73
C ILE A 236 12.67 6.82 14.90
N SER A 237 13.27 5.69 15.29
CA SER A 237 14.37 5.59 16.26
C SER A 237 15.41 4.56 15.78
N GLY A 238 16.59 4.51 16.40
CA GLY A 238 17.62 3.50 16.11
C GLY A 238 18.69 3.91 15.07
N LEU A 239 18.58 5.10 14.49
CA LEU A 239 19.57 5.72 13.58
C LEU A 239 20.64 6.51 14.34
#